data_AF-A0ABD4Q882-F1
#
_entry.id   AF-A0ABD4Q882-F1
#
_cell.length_a   1.000
_cell.length_b   1.000
_cell.length_c   1.000
_cell.angle_alpha   90.00
_cell.angle_beta   90.00
_cell.angle_gamma   90.00
#
_symmetry.space_group_name_H-M   'P 1'
#
loop_
_entity.id
_entity.type
_entity.pdbx_description
1 polymer ?
#
loop_
_entity_poly.entity_id
_entity_poly.type
_entity_poly.pdbx_seq_one_letter_code
_entity_poly.pdbx_strand_id
1 'polypeptide(L)' 'RETLLDVVTGQAGIVVGTHALLEEKVEFFDLGMVVVDEQHRFGVEQRDVLRGRGRDHLMPHFLVMTATPIPRTVAMTAFG' A
#
# COMPACT_ATOMS: atom_id res chain seq x y z
N ARG A 1 19.72 8.15 -1.15
CA ARG A 1 19.58 8.35 0.32
C ARG A 1 18.72 9.57 0.62
N GLU A 2 18.90 10.67 -0.11
CA GLU A 2 18.02 11.86 -0.09
C GLU A 2 16.54 11.52 -0.29
N THR A 3 16.20 10.73 -1.32
CA THR A 3 14.80 10.34 -1.59
C THR A 3 14.09 9.63 -0.43
N LEU A 4 14.81 8.80 0.35
CA LEU A 4 14.24 8.16 1.54
C LEU A 4 13.99 9.17 2.66
N LEU A 5 14.86 10.17 2.81
CA LEU A 5 14.66 11.26 3.75
C LEU A 5 13.45 12.10 3.35
N ASP A 6 13.24 12.35 2.05
CA ASP A 6 12.07 13.10 1.57
C ASP A 6 10.76 12.35 1.86
N VAL A 7 10.77 11.02 1.83
CA VAL A 7 9.61 10.19 2.19
C VAL A 7 9.32 10.27 3.70
N VAL A 8 10.36 10.16 4.53
CA VAL A 8 10.23 10.19 6.00
C VAL A 8 9.88 11.57 6.53
N THR A 9 10.31 12.63 5.85
CA THR A 9 9.99 14.03 6.20
C THR A 9 8.70 14.54 5.56
N GLY A 10 8.12 13.76 4.64
CA GLY A 10 6.90 14.12 3.90
C GLY A 10 7.13 15.12 2.75
N GLN A 11 8.37 15.51 2.46
CA GLN A 11 8.70 16.42 1.36
C GLN A 11 8.41 15.81 -0.03
N ALA A 12 8.43 14.48 -0.14
CA ALA A 12 8.17 13.80 -1.41
C ALA A 12 6.72 14.02 -1.91
N GLY A 13 5.73 14.11 -1.00
CA GLY A 13 4.31 14.26 -1.29
C GLY A 13 3.65 13.03 -1.94
N ILE A 14 4.25 12.49 -3.01
CA ILE A 14 3.82 11.27 -3.71
C ILE A 14 5.03 10.38 -3.92
N VAL A 15 4.88 9.10 -3.59
CA VAL A 15 5.91 8.08 -3.79
C VAL A 15 5.37 7.00 -4.72
N VAL A 16 6.07 6.74 -5.80
CA VAL A 16 5.73 5.68 -6.76
C VAL A 16 6.89 4.70 -6.83
N GLY A 17 6.57 3.42 -6.76
CA GLY A 17 7.54 2.36 -6.99
C GLY A 17 6.87 1.00 -6.96
N THR A 18 7.69 -0.03 -7.07
CA THR A 18 7.21 -1.41 -7.08
C THR A 18 7.02 -1.93 -5.66
N HIS A 19 6.62 -3.19 -5.55
CA HIS A 19 6.62 -3.94 -4.28
C HIS A 19 7.93 -3.85 -3.47
N ALA A 20 9.07 -3.51 -4.08
CA ALA A 20 10.35 -3.36 -3.38
C ALA A 20 10.34 -2.21 -2.36
N LEU A 21 9.51 -1.18 -2.56
CA LEU A 21 9.34 -0.09 -1.59
C LEU A 21 8.80 -0.57 -0.24
N LEU A 22 8.15 -1.74 -0.21
CA LEU A 22 7.59 -2.32 1.01
C LEU A 22 8.53 -3.33 1.66
N GLU A 23 9.45 -3.92 0.88
CA GLU A 23 10.48 -4.82 1.38
C GLU A 23 11.61 -4.06 2.11
N GLU A 24 11.95 -2.84 1.67
CA GLU A 24 13.07 -2.06 2.23
C GLU A 24 12.80 -1.35 3.57
N LYS A 25 11.69 -1.64 4.28
CA LYS A 25 11.29 -0.93 5.52
C LYS A 25 11.29 0.61 5.35
N VAL A 26 10.80 1.11 4.22
CA VAL A 26 10.62 2.55 4.02
C VAL A 26 9.64 3.09 5.07
N GLU A 27 10.00 4.12 5.81
CA GLU A 27 9.08 4.79 6.75
C GLU A 27 8.41 5.99 6.06
N PHE A 28 7.13 6.21 6.34
CA PHE A 28 6.35 7.31 5.79
C PHE A 28 6.03 8.32 6.90
N PHE A 29 6.06 9.60 6.58
CA PHE A 29 5.72 10.67 7.52
C PHE A 29 4.26 10.62 8.01
N ASP A 30 3.32 10.53 7.06
CA ASP A 30 1.89 10.42 7.31
C ASP A 30 1.22 9.78 6.08
N LEU A 31 1.02 8.47 6.14
CA LEU A 31 0.48 7.73 5.00
C LEU A 31 -1.06 7.84 4.96
N GLY A 32 -1.59 8.68 4.08
CA GLY A 32 -3.04 8.86 3.93
C GLY A 32 -3.71 7.90 2.94
N MET A 33 -3.00 7.48 1.89
CA MET A 33 -3.56 6.65 0.82
C MET A 33 -2.49 5.76 0.19
N VAL A 34 -2.89 4.53 -0.16
CA VAL A 34 -2.09 3.54 -0.86
C VAL A 34 -2.85 3.11 -2.10
N VAL A 35 -2.19 3.22 -3.26
CA VAL A 35 -2.68 2.68 -4.53
C VAL A 35 -1.83 1.47 -4.88
N VAL A 36 -2.48 0.32 -5.05
CA VAL A 36 -1.83 -0.93 -5.45
C VAL A 36 -2.31 -1.29 -6.84
N ASP A 37 -1.38 -1.47 -7.76
CA ASP A 37 -1.65 -2.06 -9.08
C ASP A 37 -1.23 -3.52 -9.08
N GLU A 38 -2.00 -4.36 -9.78
CA GLU A 38 -1.83 -5.81 -9.85
C GLU A 38 -1.61 -6.52 -8.51
N GLN A 39 -2.67 -6.50 -7.70
CA GLN A 39 -2.72 -6.96 -6.32
C GLN A 39 -2.25 -8.40 -6.05
N HIS A 40 -2.10 -9.25 -7.07
CA HIS A 40 -1.71 -10.64 -6.88
C HIS A 40 -0.29 -10.81 -6.29
N ARG A 41 0.57 -9.78 -6.38
CA ARG A 41 1.86 -9.75 -5.65
C ARG A 41 1.82 -9.02 -4.32
N PHE A 42 0.67 -8.45 -3.95
CA PHE A 42 0.47 -7.65 -2.75
C PHE A 42 -0.27 -8.47 -1.70
N GLY A 43 0.50 -9.24 -0.92
CA GLY A 43 -0.02 -10.13 0.10
C GLY A 43 -0.66 -9.41 1.29
N VAL A 44 -1.28 -10.20 2.17
CA VAL A 44 -1.95 -9.72 3.40
C VAL A 44 -0.95 -9.05 4.34
N GLU A 45 0.25 -9.62 4.49
CA GLU A 45 1.29 -9.11 5.38
C GLU A 45 1.74 -7.70 4.99
N GLN A 46 1.93 -7.43 3.69
CA GLN A 46 2.31 -6.10 3.21
C GLN A 46 1.22 -5.05 3.49
N ARG A 47 -0.06 -5.43 3.39
CA ARG A 47 -1.18 -4.54 3.74
C ARG A 47 -1.17 -4.22 5.23
N ASP A 48 -0.95 -5.22 6.08
CA ASP A 48 -0.95 -5.03 7.53
C ASP A 48 0.20 -4.13 8.00
N VAL A 49 1.38 -4.24 7.37
CA VAL A 49 2.50 -3.31 7.62
C VAL A 49 2.14 -1.85 7.33
N LEU A 50 1.33 -1.61 6.30
CA LEU A 50 0.91 -0.26 5.90
C LEU A 50 -0.27 0.28 6.71
N ARG A 51 -1.15 -0.59 7.21
CA ARG A 51 -2.34 -0.20 7.98
C ARG A 51 -2.01 0.65 9.21
N GLY A 52 -0.85 0.45 9.82
CA GLY A 52 -0.40 1.17 11.03
C GLY A 52 0.44 2.43 10.77
N ARG A 53 0.57 2.88 9.51
CA ARG A 53 1.49 3.96 9.12
C ARG A 53 0.84 5.34 8.90
N GLY A 54 -0.46 5.46 9.11
CA GLY A 54 -1.11 6.77 9.17
C GLY A 54 -0.89 7.42 10.54
N ARG A 55 -0.84 8.75 10.57
CA ARG A 55 -0.77 9.51 11.82
C ARG A 55 -2.04 9.31 12.66
N ASP A 56 -1.92 9.47 13.98
CA ASP A 56 -3.05 9.44 14.92
C ASP A 56 -3.86 8.14 14.89
N HIS A 57 -3.20 7.02 14.54
CA HIS A 57 -3.83 5.70 14.34
C HIS A 57 -4.88 5.68 13.23
N LEU A 58 -4.86 6.66 12.32
CA LEU A 58 -5.71 6.65 11.14
C LEU A 58 -5.22 5.58 10.17
N MET A 59 -6.16 4.80 9.66
CA MET A 59 -5.87 3.78 8.67
C MET A 59 -5.80 4.44 7.28
N PRO A 60 -4.72 4.23 6.52
CA PRO A 60 -4.64 4.75 5.16
C PRO A 60 -5.77 4.19 4.28
N HIS A 61 -6.26 4.99 3.34
CA HIS A 61 -7.18 4.50 2.31
C HIS A 61 -6.46 3.55 1.34
N PHE A 62 -7.07 2.42 1.00
CA PHE A 62 -6.52 1.49 0.02
C PHE A 62 -7.37 1.48 -1.24
N LEU A 63 -6.74 1.84 -2.37
CA LEU A 63 -7.28 1.62 -3.70
C LEU A 63 -6.49 0.49 -4.35
N VAL A 64 -7.19 -0.56 -4.75
CA VAL A 64 -6.58 -1.72 -5.40
C VAL A 64 -7.09 -1.78 -6.83
N MET A 65 -6.17 -1.79 -7.79
CA MET A 65 -6.43 -1.88 -9.21
C MET A 65 -5.84 -3.20 -9.74
N THR A 66 -6.52 -3.80 -10.69
CA THR A 66 -6.02 -4.97 -11.43
C THR A 66 -6.66 -4.97 -12.81
N ALA A 67 -5.89 -5.33 -13.84
CA ALA A 67 -6.43 -5.56 -15.16
C ALA A 67 -7.18 -6.91 -15.24
N THR A 68 -6.93 -7.82 -14.29
CA THR A 68 -7.59 -9.13 -14.23
C THR A 68 -8.79 -9.12 -13.29
N PRO A 69 -10.02 -9.34 -13.78
CA PRO A 69 -11.19 -9.44 -12.91
C PRO A 69 -11.04 -10.63 -11.94
N ILE A 70 -11.44 -10.44 -10.68
CA ILE A 70 -11.38 -11.49 -9.65
C ILE A 70 -12.16 -12.73 -10.13
N PRO A 71 -11.59 -13.96 -10.01
CA PRO A 71 -12.28 -15.18 -10.42
C PRO A 71 -13.64 -15.31 -9.72
N ARG A 72 -14.68 -15.66 -10.49
CA ARG A 72 -16.08 -15.71 -10.02
C ARG A 72 -16.27 -16.55 -8.75
N THR A 73 -15.54 -17.65 -8.62
CA THR A 73 -15.59 -18.54 -7.45
C THR A 73 -15.06 -17.86 -6.19
N VAL A 74 -13.98 -17.09 -6.29
CA VAL A 74 -13.40 -16.33 -5.17
C VAL A 74 -14.38 -15.25 -4.71
N ALA A 75 -15.02 -14.55 -5.64
CA ALA A 75 -16.01 -13.52 -5.32
C ALA A 75 -17.22 -14.09 -4.56
N MET A 76 -17.73 -15.27 -4.96
CA MET A 76 -18.85 -15.91 -4.26
C MET A 76 -18.49 -16.40 -2.86
N THR A 77 -17.25 -16.86 -2.62
CA THR A 77 -16.82 -17.26 -1.27
C THR A 77 -16.58 -16.05 -0.37
N ALA A 78 -16.08 -14.94 -0.91
CA ALA A 78 -15.74 -13.75 -0.13
C ALA A 78 -16.93 -12.83 0.16
N PHE A 79 -17.95 -12.82 -0.71
CA PHE A 79 -19.07 -11.87 -0.63
C PHE A 79 -20.47 -12.52 -0.75
N GLY A 80 -20.55 -13.84 -0.91
CA GLY A 80 -21.80 -14.60 -0.97
C GLY A 80 -22.28 -15.10 0.38
#